data_AF-A0A925J4C2-F1
#
_entry.id   AF-A0A925J4C2-F1
#
_cell.length_a   1.000
_cell.length_b   1.000
_cell.length_c   1.000
_cell.angle_alpha   90.00
_cell.angle_beta   90.00
_cell.angle_gamma   90.00
#
_symmetry.space_group_name_H-M   'P 1'
#
loop_
_entity.id
_entity.type
_entity.pdbx_description
1 polymer ?
#
loop_
_entity_poly.entity_id
_entity_poly.type
_entity_poly.pdbx_seq_one_letter_code
_entity_poly.pdbx_strand_id
1 'polypeptide(L)'
;MTETEKNEFIQRFTEVCGTTEPADVQRLLNISYQGAKNYLLGRFPDAAVLRTIARKTPYSIHWLLTGKGEKLVSDQPATGTPLAIDQFRALVRQECVEVINEALGSQITPQPKVAVLQSGKLRSEKVRETVIFANKQELGTDR
;
A
#
# COMPACT_ATOMS: atom_id res chain seq x y z
N MET A 1 -5.15 -33.61 11.81
CA MET A 1 -6.07 -32.80 12.61
C MET A 1 -6.75 -33.68 13.62
N THR A 2 -6.80 -33.23 14.85
CA THR A 2 -7.49 -33.94 15.94
C THR A 2 -8.99 -33.73 15.81
N GLU A 3 -9.78 -34.64 16.39
CA GLU A 3 -11.24 -34.50 16.41
C GLU A 3 -11.70 -33.24 17.14
N THR A 4 -10.93 -32.81 18.15
CA THR A 4 -11.12 -31.57 18.90
C THR A 4 -11.07 -30.34 17.99
N GLU A 5 -10.04 -30.22 17.15
CA GLU A 5 -9.87 -29.07 16.25
C GLU A 5 -11.04 -28.92 15.25
N LYS A 6 -11.59 -30.05 14.78
CA LYS A 6 -12.77 -30.03 13.90
C LYS A 6 -14.02 -29.54 14.62
N ASN A 7 -14.26 -30.03 15.84
CA ASN A 7 -15.42 -29.61 16.62
C ASN A 7 -15.37 -28.12 16.96
N GLU A 8 -14.19 -27.61 17.33
CA GLU A 8 -13.99 -26.19 17.55
C GLU A 8 -14.21 -25.36 16.29
N PHE A 9 -13.76 -25.84 15.13
CA PHE A 9 -14.04 -25.19 13.84
C PHE A 9 -15.55 -25.15 13.54
N ILE A 10 -16.28 -26.25 13.75
CA ILE A 10 -17.73 -26.31 13.52
C ILE A 10 -18.45 -25.28 14.40
N GLN A 11 -18.05 -25.15 15.66
CA GLN A 11 -18.63 -24.16 16.57
C GLN A 11 -18.40 -22.73 16.07
N ARG A 12 -17.15 -22.38 15.72
CA ARG A 12 -16.83 -21.05 15.16
C ARG A 12 -17.54 -20.80 13.83
N PHE A 13 -17.62 -21.81 12.96
CA PHE A 13 -18.29 -21.69 11.67
C PHE A 13 -19.79 -21.48 11.81
N THR A 14 -20.43 -22.21 12.74
CA THR A 14 -21.84 -22.03 13.09
C THR A 14 -22.08 -20.64 13.66
N GLU A 15 -21.18 -20.15 14.52
CA GLU A 15 -21.24 -18.80 15.07
C GLU A 15 -21.09 -17.72 13.99
N VAL A 16 -20.19 -17.91 13.03
CA VAL A 16 -20.02 -17.00 11.88
C VAL A 16 -21.26 -16.97 11.00
N CYS A 17 -21.88 -18.12 10.76
CA CYS A 17 -23.08 -18.23 9.92
C CYS A 17 -24.37 -17.87 10.66
N GLY A 18 -24.36 -17.87 11.99
CA GLY A 18 -25.54 -17.64 12.84
C GLY A 18 -26.61 -18.74 12.77
N THR A 19 -26.31 -19.88 12.14
CA THR A 19 -27.26 -20.96 11.89
C THR A 19 -26.55 -22.29 11.73
N THR A 20 -27.20 -23.37 12.18
CA THR A 20 -26.80 -24.76 11.94
C THR A 20 -27.48 -25.36 10.72
N GLU A 21 -28.42 -24.66 10.10
CA GLU A 21 -29.21 -25.18 8.99
C GLU A 21 -28.44 -25.07 7.67
N PRO A 22 -28.15 -26.20 6.97
CA PRO A 22 -27.36 -26.17 5.74
C PRO A 22 -28.01 -25.30 4.64
N ALA A 23 -29.34 -25.21 4.61
CA ALA A 23 -30.06 -24.39 3.63
C ALA A 23 -29.82 -22.88 3.84
N ASP A 24 -29.71 -22.43 5.08
CA ASP A 24 -29.43 -21.03 5.39
C ASP A 24 -27.97 -20.68 5.13
N VAL A 25 -27.05 -21.59 5.50
CA VAL A 25 -25.62 -21.45 5.14
C VAL A 25 -25.44 -21.41 3.62
N GLN A 26 -26.18 -22.22 2.88
CA GLN A 26 -26.17 -22.24 1.42
C GLN A 26 -26.54 -20.87 0.84
N ARG A 27 -27.63 -20.27 1.34
CA ARG A 27 -28.11 -18.94 0.91
C ARG A 27 -27.12 -17.84 1.32
N LEU A 28 -26.65 -17.89 2.56
CA LEU A 28 -25.70 -16.92 3.10
C LEU A 28 -24.42 -16.90 2.30
N LEU A 29 -23.79 -18.05 2.06
CA LEU A 29 -22.48 -18.14 1.42
C LEU A 29 -22.54 -18.34 -0.10
N ASN A 30 -23.73 -18.53 -0.67
CA ASN A 30 -23.93 -18.84 -2.10
C ASN A 30 -23.09 -20.05 -2.56
N ILE A 31 -23.16 -21.14 -1.80
CA ILE A 31 -22.47 -22.41 -2.06
C ILE A 31 -23.47 -23.53 -2.38
N SER A 32 -23.00 -24.75 -2.65
CA SER A 32 -23.91 -25.90 -2.79
C SER A 32 -24.40 -26.39 -1.42
N TYR A 33 -25.59 -26.99 -1.38
CA TYR A 33 -26.14 -27.60 -0.15
C TYR A 33 -25.18 -28.62 0.46
N GLN A 34 -24.57 -29.46 -0.39
CA GLN A 34 -23.57 -30.44 0.05
C GLN A 34 -22.31 -29.77 0.60
N GLY A 35 -21.89 -28.65 0.03
CA GLY A 35 -20.79 -27.84 0.58
C GLY A 35 -21.10 -27.35 1.98
N ALA A 36 -22.27 -26.74 2.17
CA ALA A 36 -22.73 -26.26 3.48
C ALA A 36 -22.79 -27.39 4.51
N LYS A 37 -23.39 -28.54 4.15
CA LYS A 37 -23.43 -29.73 5.02
C LYS A 37 -22.03 -30.23 5.38
N ASN A 38 -21.12 -30.30 4.41
CA ASN A 38 -19.75 -30.75 4.66
C ASN A 38 -19.01 -29.84 5.65
N TYR A 39 -19.21 -28.53 5.56
CA TYR A 39 -18.56 -27.57 6.47
C TYR A 39 -19.11 -27.66 7.89
N LEU A 40 -20.42 -27.87 8.03
CA LEU A 40 -21.05 -28.15 9.32
C LEU A 40 -20.64 -29.51 9.91
N LEU A 41 -20.11 -30.42 9.08
CA LEU A 41 -19.51 -31.69 9.50
C LEU A 41 -17.99 -31.62 9.72
N GLY A 42 -17.41 -30.41 9.70
CA GLY A 42 -16.00 -30.20 10.02
C GLY A 42 -15.03 -30.29 8.84
N ARG A 43 -15.53 -30.29 7.59
CA ARG A 43 -14.68 -30.09 6.42
C ARG A 43 -14.25 -28.62 6.34
N PHE A 44 -12.98 -28.39 6.03
CA PHE A 44 -12.49 -27.03 5.84
C PHE A 44 -12.96 -26.44 4.49
N PRO A 45 -13.34 -25.15 4.45
CA PRO A 45 -13.71 -24.47 3.21
C PRO A 45 -12.48 -24.22 2.34
N ASP A 46 -12.70 -24.20 1.03
CA ASP A 46 -11.67 -23.80 0.08
C ASP A 46 -11.48 -22.27 0.10
N ALA A 47 -10.34 -21.78 -0.40
CA ALA A 47 -9.98 -20.37 -0.45
C ALA A 47 -11.06 -19.50 -1.12
N ALA A 48 -11.76 -20.03 -2.14
CA ALA A 48 -12.87 -19.32 -2.78
C ALA A 48 -14.05 -19.07 -1.81
N VAL A 49 -14.37 -20.04 -0.96
CA VAL A 49 -15.44 -19.92 0.03
C VAL A 49 -14.99 -19.02 1.19
N LEU A 50 -13.74 -19.15 1.64
CA LEU A 50 -13.18 -18.27 2.68
C LEU A 50 -13.22 -16.80 2.27
N ARG A 51 -12.89 -16.48 1.01
CA ARG A 51 -13.05 -15.11 0.49
C ARG A 51 -14.50 -14.64 0.50
N THR A 52 -15.44 -15.54 0.24
CA THR A 52 -16.87 -15.20 0.27
C THR A 52 -17.35 -14.95 1.69
N ILE A 53 -16.87 -15.73 2.66
CA ILE A 53 -17.14 -15.52 4.09
C ILE A 53 -16.60 -14.16 4.51
N ALA A 54 -15.32 -13.85 4.23
CA ALA A 54 -14.71 -12.57 4.60
C ALA A 54 -15.42 -11.34 4.01
N ARG A 55 -16.06 -11.49 2.84
CA ARG A 55 -16.83 -10.41 2.19
C ARG A 55 -18.24 -10.25 2.76
N LYS A 56 -18.83 -11.33 3.26
CA LYS A 56 -20.23 -11.36 3.72
C LYS A 56 -20.36 -11.25 5.22
N THR A 57 -19.29 -11.53 5.96
CA THR A 57 -19.27 -11.50 7.41
C THR A 57 -18.09 -10.66 7.89
N PRO A 58 -18.23 -9.94 9.02
CA PRO A 58 -17.16 -9.10 9.59
C PRO A 58 -16.12 -9.93 10.36
N TYR A 59 -16.04 -11.24 10.12
CA TYR A 59 -15.22 -12.14 10.92
C TYR A 59 -13.85 -12.38 10.29
N SER A 60 -12.82 -12.49 11.13
CA SER A 60 -11.47 -12.81 10.70
C SER A 60 -11.38 -14.27 10.27
N ILE A 61 -10.89 -14.49 9.05
CA ILE A 61 -10.64 -15.85 8.53
C ILE A 61 -9.56 -16.56 9.36
N HIS A 62 -8.57 -15.83 9.87
CA HIS A 62 -7.55 -16.42 10.73
C HIS A 62 -8.19 -16.97 12.00
N TRP A 63 -9.04 -16.18 12.67
CA TRP A 63 -9.76 -16.61 13.87
C TRP A 63 -10.71 -17.78 13.60
N LEU A 64 -11.43 -17.77 12.48
CA LEU A 64 -12.32 -18.88 12.11
C LEU A 64 -11.56 -20.21 12.02
N LEU A 65 -10.37 -20.20 11.42
CA LEU A 65 -9.58 -21.41 11.18
C LEU A 65 -8.79 -21.85 12.42
N THR A 66 -8.12 -20.92 13.10
CA THR A 66 -7.17 -21.24 14.17
C THR A 66 -7.74 -21.04 15.58
N GLY A 67 -8.85 -20.34 15.71
CA GLY A 67 -9.39 -19.89 16.99
C GLY A 67 -8.56 -18.81 17.69
N LYS A 68 -7.49 -18.32 17.06
CA LYS A 68 -6.56 -17.34 17.64
C LYS A 68 -6.73 -15.97 16.98
N GLY A 69 -6.45 -14.92 17.74
CA GLY A 69 -6.49 -13.53 17.29
C GLY A 69 -7.87 -12.89 17.40
N GLU A 70 -8.04 -11.74 16.73
CA GLU A 70 -9.26 -10.94 16.79
C GLU A 70 -10.40 -11.60 16.00
N LYS A 71 -11.57 -11.71 16.64
CA LYS A 71 -12.77 -12.30 16.05
C LYS A 71 -13.35 -11.43 14.95
N LEU A 72 -13.51 -10.14 15.23
CA LEU A 72 -14.09 -9.17 14.31
C LEU A 72 -12.96 -8.42 13.63
N VAL A 73 -12.98 -8.39 12.30
CA VAL A 73 -12.16 -7.45 11.55
C VAL A 73 -12.86 -6.11 11.68
N SER A 74 -12.25 -5.19 12.42
CA SER A 74 -12.71 -3.80 12.41
C SER A 74 -12.66 -3.34 10.95
N ASP A 75 -13.81 -2.99 10.37
CA ASP A 75 -13.90 -2.40 9.01
C ASP A 75 -13.42 -0.94 9.00
N GLN A 76 -12.98 -0.44 10.15
CA GLN A 76 -11.97 0.59 10.13
C GLN A 76 -10.79 -0.03 9.38
N PRO A 77 -10.40 0.47 8.18
CA PRO A 77 -9.02 0.25 7.79
C PRO A 77 -8.24 0.60 9.05
N ALA A 78 -7.24 -0.19 9.42
CA ALA A 78 -6.17 0.43 10.15
C ALA A 78 -5.84 1.65 9.28
N THR A 79 -6.35 2.82 9.64
CA THR A 79 -5.63 4.05 9.55
C THR A 79 -4.39 3.73 10.36
N GLY A 80 -3.48 2.96 9.73
CA GLY A 80 -2.08 3.21 9.85
C GLY A 80 -2.06 4.71 9.73
N THR A 81 -1.84 5.33 10.89
CA THR A 81 -1.79 6.77 11.07
C THR A 81 -1.19 7.28 9.78
N PRO A 82 -1.89 8.09 8.97
CA PRO A 82 -1.34 8.52 7.70
C PRO A 82 -0.02 9.18 8.06
N LEU A 83 1.06 8.42 7.87
CA LEU A 83 2.41 8.86 8.14
C LEU A 83 2.56 9.89 7.05
N ALA A 84 2.43 11.16 7.43
CA ALA A 84 2.72 12.26 6.54
C ALA A 84 4.02 11.90 5.84
N ILE A 85 4.11 12.14 4.54
CA ILE A 85 5.30 11.79 3.72
C ILE A 85 6.59 12.28 4.41
N ASP A 86 6.50 13.33 5.21
CA ASP A 86 7.55 13.85 6.08
C ASP A 86 8.01 12.90 7.20
N GLN A 87 7.11 12.17 7.86
CA GLN A 87 7.45 11.16 8.87
C GLN A 87 8.08 9.92 8.24
N PHE A 88 7.58 9.48 7.07
CA PHE A 88 8.22 8.40 6.31
C PHE A 88 9.61 8.81 5.83
N ARG A 89 9.77 10.04 5.33
CA ARG A 89 11.08 10.61 4.94
C ARG A 89 12.03 10.74 6.14
N ALA A 90 11.54 11.04 7.33
CA ALA A 90 12.35 11.10 8.55
C ALA A 90 12.85 9.70 8.96
N LEU A 91 11.97 8.69 8.96
CA LEU A 91 12.32 7.30 9.26
C LEU A 91 13.31 6.72 8.23
N VAL A 92 13.04 6.91 6.94
CA VAL A 92 13.94 6.46 5.86
C VAL A 92 15.28 7.20 5.94
N ARG A 93 15.31 8.49 6.25
CA ARG A 93 16.57 9.22 6.46
C ARG A 93 17.34 8.71 7.67
N GLN A 94 16.66 8.34 8.76
CA GLN A 94 17.32 7.84 9.96
C GLN A 94 18.01 6.50 9.69
N GLU A 95 17.29 5.54 9.10
CA GLU A 95 17.91 4.27 8.72
C GLU A 95 18.96 4.43 7.62
N CYS A 96 18.70 5.27 6.60
CA CYS A 96 19.70 5.48 5.55
C CYS A 96 20.96 6.18 6.07
N VAL A 97 20.88 7.08 7.06
CA VAL A 97 22.07 7.70 7.67
C VAL A 97 22.87 6.69 8.47
N GLU A 98 22.22 5.74 9.15
CA GLU A 98 22.90 4.67 9.86
C GLU A 98 23.59 3.70 8.88
N VAL A 99 22.90 3.27 7.83
CA VAL A 99 23.47 2.41 6.78
C VAL A 99 24.56 3.13 5.98
N ILE A 100 24.39 4.42 5.69
CA ILE A 100 25.39 5.25 5.00
C ILE A 100 26.60 5.48 5.92
N ASN A 101 26.43 5.71 7.21
CA ASN A 101 27.55 5.83 8.15
C ASN A 101 28.27 4.50 8.38
N GLU A 102 27.57 3.37 8.33
CA GLU A 102 28.18 2.04 8.41
C GLU A 102 28.92 1.68 7.10
N ALA A 103 28.33 2.01 5.94
CA ALA A 103 28.96 1.82 4.63
C ALA A 103 30.13 2.79 4.36
N LEU A 104 30.02 4.06 4.78
CA LEU A 104 31.10 5.06 4.68
C LEU A 104 32.13 4.95 5.80
N GLY A 105 31.78 4.37 6.94
CA GLY A 105 32.71 4.07 8.03
C GLY A 105 33.78 3.05 7.62
N SER A 106 33.47 2.23 6.61
CA SER A 106 34.43 1.26 6.06
C SER A 106 35.21 1.77 4.84
N GLN A 107 34.72 2.74 4.06
CA GLN A 107 35.50 3.37 2.99
C GLN A 107 35.05 4.81 2.72
N ILE A 108 36.03 5.71 2.56
CA ILE A 108 35.98 7.09 2.02
C ILE A 108 36.12 8.19 3.08
N THR A 109 37.37 8.57 3.31
CA THR A 109 37.76 9.93 3.71
C THR A 109 37.13 10.96 2.76
N PRO A 110 36.36 11.96 3.24
CA PRO A 110 35.82 13.00 2.39
C PRO A 110 36.93 14.02 2.09
N GLN A 111 37.71 13.77 1.04
CA GLN A 111 38.47 14.82 0.37
C GLN A 111 37.48 15.60 -0.51
N PRO A 112 37.21 16.89 -0.24
CA PRO A 112 36.40 17.70 -1.15
C PRO A 112 37.16 17.87 -2.47
N LYS A 113 36.72 17.19 -3.52
CA LYS A 113 37.19 17.44 -4.90
C LYS A 113 36.69 18.81 -5.34
N VAL A 114 37.46 19.84 -5.04
CA VAL A 114 37.30 21.18 -5.61
C VAL A 114 37.72 21.09 -7.08
N ALA A 115 36.75 21.11 -7.99
CA ALA A 115 37.02 21.27 -9.41
C ALA A 115 37.38 22.74 -9.69
N VAL A 116 38.69 23.03 -9.77
CA VAL A 116 39.18 24.33 -10.22
C VAL A 116 38.91 24.45 -11.73
N LEU A 117 37.94 25.28 -12.10
CA LEU A 117 37.70 25.63 -13.50
C LEU A 117 38.82 26.55 -13.97
N GLN A 118 39.65 26.08 -14.91
CA GLN A 118 40.68 26.92 -15.52
C GLN A 118 40.03 27.97 -16.41
N SER A 119 40.18 29.24 -16.03
CA SER A 119 39.56 30.43 -16.63
C SER A 119 39.83 30.58 -18.13
N GLY A 120 40.84 29.90 -18.68
CA GLY A 120 41.21 29.94 -20.10
C GLY A 120 40.24 29.22 -21.06
N LYS A 121 39.22 28.51 -20.56
CA LYS A 121 38.21 27.82 -21.41
C LYS A 121 36.81 28.44 -21.38
N LEU A 122 36.63 29.59 -20.73
CA LEU A 122 35.34 30.29 -20.70
C LEU A 122 35.10 30.97 -22.05
N ARG A 123 34.12 30.48 -22.81
CA ARG A 123 33.65 31.14 -24.04
C ARG A 123 32.81 32.36 -23.64
N SER A 124 33.15 33.53 -24.19
CA SER A 124 32.39 34.75 -24.00
C SER A 124 31.14 34.76 -24.90
N GLU A 125 30.03 35.16 -24.30
CA GLU A 125 28.74 35.35 -24.96
C GLU A 125 28.76 36.67 -25.75
N LYS A 126 28.35 36.62 -27.02
CA LYS A 126 28.27 37.80 -27.90
C LYS A 126 26.88 38.38 -27.80
N VAL A 127 26.72 39.43 -26.97
CA VAL A 127 25.48 40.20 -26.85
C VAL A 127 25.21 40.88 -28.20
N ARG A 128 24.06 40.61 -28.81
CA ARG A 128 23.59 41.34 -29.99
C ARG A 128 23.11 42.72 -29.53
N GLU A 129 23.80 43.77 -29.96
CA GLU A 129 23.41 45.16 -29.75
C GLU A 129 22.01 45.42 -30.32
N THR A 130 21.16 46.01 -29.48
CA THR A 130 19.85 46.56 -29.82
C THR A 130 20.04 47.76 -30.75
N VAL A 131 19.59 47.63 -32.00
CA VAL A 131 19.51 48.77 -32.92
C VAL A 131 18.30 49.62 -32.50
N ILE A 132 18.59 50.75 -31.86
CA ILE A 132 17.65 51.85 -31.68
C ILE A 132 17.69 52.69 -32.97
N PHE A 133 16.58 52.78 -33.69
CA PHE A 133 16.33 53.92 -34.58
C PHE A 133 14.99 54.54 -34.25
N ALA A 134 15.09 55.77 -33.77
CA ALA A 134 13.99 56.68 -33.59
C ALA A 134 13.53 57.27 -34.93
N ASN A 135 12.23 57.57 -34.95
CA ASN A 135 11.61 58.79 -35.46
C ASN A 135 11.09 58.90 -36.91
N LYS A 136 9.84 59.41 -36.92
CA LYS A 136 9.23 60.44 -37.76
C LYS A 136 8.43 60.06 -39.02
N GLN A 137 7.12 60.32 -38.85
CA GLN A 137 6.20 61.13 -39.69
C GLN A 137 5.70 60.61 -41.05
N GLU A 138 4.36 60.55 -41.10
CA GLU A 138 3.44 61.08 -42.11
C GLU A 138 3.59 60.64 -43.58
N LEU A 139 2.52 60.08 -44.16
CA LEU A 139 1.58 60.81 -45.03
C LEU A 139 0.40 59.89 -45.41
N GLY A 140 -0.79 60.49 -45.56
CA GLY A 140 -2.09 59.82 -45.68
C GLY A 140 -2.40 59.10 -47.01
N THR A 141 -3.66 58.69 -47.17
CA THR A 141 -4.57 59.05 -48.29
C THR A 141 -5.79 58.11 -48.34
N ASP A 142 -6.97 58.71 -48.39
CA ASP A 142 -8.28 58.29 -48.93
C ASP A 142 -8.87 56.89 -48.65
N ARG A 143 -10.06 56.83 -48.04
CA ARG A 143 -11.36 57.00 -48.74
C ARG A 143 -12.53 57.06 -47.77
#